data_AF-A0A2N1V4K9-F1
#
_entry.id   AF-A0A2N1V4K9-F1
#
_cell.length_a   1.000
_cell.length_b   1.000
_cell.length_c   1.000
_cell.angle_alpha   90.00
_cell.angle_beta   90.00
_cell.angle_gamma   90.00
#
_symmetry.space_group_name_H-M   'P 1'
#
loop_
_entity.id
_entity.type
_entity.pdbx_description
1 polymer ?
#
loop_
_entity_poly.entity_id
_entity_poly.type
_entity_poly.pdbx_seq_one_letter_code
_entity_poly.pdbx_strand_id
1 'polypeptide(L)'
;MKTLILIFLCLPIFLLSNNIHLDKGIEFCKSGNIDSALYHLNLIGDEVTIETSLEDIFNKNYYQAKCYDHLEANKSAEYYYLKAIAIMDSAEFNNVDIYLDLGKFYQKIRNYVGSNEYLTRYYEIELGRLGQEAMTSGENESKIDSLEASIETMKTNEKKLESDIRLLIVLISVFGLAFLVSLFLNLRNKSKNDKKANS
;
A
#
# COMPACT_ATOMS: atom_id res chain seq x y z
N MET A 1 -10.96 6.56 -31.56
CA MET A 1 -12.10 6.45 -30.62
C MET A 1 -11.55 6.04 -29.28
N LYS A 2 -12.04 6.72 -28.24
CA LYS A 2 -11.50 6.80 -26.87
C LYS A 2 -11.40 5.43 -26.19
N THR A 3 -10.19 5.07 -25.78
CA THR A 3 -9.93 4.05 -24.75
C THR A 3 -10.43 4.62 -23.42
N LEU A 4 -11.49 4.04 -22.87
CA LEU A 4 -12.01 4.39 -21.56
C LEU A 4 -11.05 3.81 -20.51
N ILE A 5 -10.17 4.66 -19.97
CA ILE A 5 -9.40 4.35 -18.77
C ILE A 5 -10.38 4.44 -17.61
N LEU A 6 -10.81 3.28 -17.09
CA LEU A 6 -11.54 3.22 -15.83
C LEU A 6 -10.51 3.51 -14.72
N ILE A 7 -10.39 4.78 -14.35
CA ILE A 7 -9.73 5.20 -13.12
C ILE A 7 -10.61 4.65 -11.99
N PHE A 8 -10.26 3.49 -11.46
CA PHE A 8 -10.76 3.06 -10.16
C PHE A 8 -10.12 4.02 -9.16
N LEU A 9 -10.85 5.11 -8.89
CA LEU A 9 -10.52 6.05 -7.84
C LEU A 9 -10.22 5.22 -6.59
N CYS A 10 -9.02 5.43 -6.06
CA CYS A 10 -8.70 5.24 -4.67
C CYS A 10 -9.67 6.10 -3.86
N LEU A 11 -10.89 5.61 -3.65
CA LEU A 11 -11.71 6.07 -2.55
C LEU A 11 -11.03 5.46 -1.32
N PRO A 12 -10.48 6.26 -0.39
CA PRO A 12 -10.32 5.75 0.94
C PRO A 12 -11.72 5.31 1.33
N ILE A 13 -11.90 4.01 1.59
CA ILE A 13 -13.04 3.54 2.34
C ILE A 13 -12.83 4.18 3.72
N PHE A 14 -13.24 5.45 3.84
CA PHE A 14 -13.64 5.97 5.13
C PHE A 14 -14.67 4.96 5.59
N LEU A 15 -14.34 4.28 6.68
CA LEU A 15 -15.26 3.56 7.54
C LEU A 15 -16.38 4.55 7.88
N LEU A 16 -17.35 4.67 6.98
CA LEU A 16 -18.59 5.37 7.24
C LEU A 16 -19.30 4.45 8.21
N SER A 17 -19.31 4.89 9.47
CA SER A 17 -20.25 4.38 10.44
C SER A 17 -21.63 4.38 9.80
N ASN A 18 -22.36 3.27 9.88
CA ASN A 18 -23.77 3.28 9.50
C ASN A 18 -24.63 4.10 10.50
N ASN A 19 -24.00 4.67 11.54
CA ASN A 19 -24.65 5.49 12.54
C ASN A 19 -24.63 6.97 12.15
N ILE A 20 -25.74 7.44 11.57
CA ILE A 20 -25.93 8.85 11.17
C ILE A 20 -25.72 9.85 12.33
N HIS A 21 -25.95 9.43 13.57
CA HIS A 21 -25.71 10.29 14.73
C HIS A 21 -24.22 10.40 15.05
N LEU A 22 -23.44 9.34 14.82
CA LEU A 22 -22.00 9.39 15.00
C LEU A 22 -21.37 10.37 14.02
N ASP A 23 -21.68 10.25 12.74
CA ASP A 23 -21.12 11.12 11.70
C ASP A 23 -21.40 12.60 11.99
N LYS A 24 -22.66 12.93 12.30
CA LYS A 24 -23.06 14.30 12.68
C LYS A 24 -22.35 14.76 13.95
N GLY A 25 -22.27 13.90 14.97
CA GLY A 25 -21.58 14.20 16.23
C GLY A 25 -20.12 14.55 16.01
N ILE A 26 -19.42 13.78 15.16
CA ILE A 26 -18.03 14.00 14.78
C ILE A 26 -17.87 15.31 14.00
N GLU A 27 -18.73 15.56 13.01
CA GLU A 27 -18.69 16.79 12.20
C GLU A 27 -18.89 18.05 13.06
N PHE A 28 -19.88 18.04 13.96
CA PHE A 28 -20.12 19.14 14.89
C PHE A 28 -18.96 19.32 15.87
N CYS A 29 -18.37 18.23 16.37
CA CYS A 29 -17.22 18.32 17.26
C CYS A 29 -16.03 18.98 16.57
N LYS A 30 -15.74 18.60 15.31
CA LYS A 30 -14.64 19.17 14.52
C LYS A 30 -14.87 20.63 14.14
N SER A 31 -16.12 21.05 13.96
CA SER A 31 -16.49 22.44 13.66
C SER A 31 -16.65 23.33 14.90
N GLY A 32 -16.46 22.79 16.11
CA GLY A 32 -16.58 23.54 17.37
C GLY A 32 -18.02 23.79 17.83
N ASN A 33 -19.03 23.20 17.17
CA ASN A 33 -20.42 23.25 17.61
C ASN A 33 -20.67 22.19 18.69
N ILE A 34 -20.14 22.43 19.89
CA ILE A 34 -20.03 21.42 20.94
C ILE A 34 -21.40 20.92 21.43
N ASP A 35 -22.39 21.80 21.57
CA ASP A 35 -23.73 21.40 22.02
C ASP A 35 -24.40 20.43 21.04
N SER A 36 -24.32 20.74 19.73
CA SER A 36 -24.86 19.87 18.68
C SER A 36 -24.10 18.56 18.58
N ALA A 37 -22.77 18.60 18.79
CA ALA A 37 -21.94 17.42 18.84
C ALA A 37 -22.36 16.48 19.97
N LEU A 38 -22.42 16.99 21.20
CA LEU A 38 -22.82 16.22 22.38
C LEU A 38 -24.25 15.71 22.28
N TYR A 39 -25.18 16.50 21.71
CA TYR A 39 -26.54 16.03 21.44
C TYR A 39 -26.54 14.76 20.59
N HIS A 40 -25.84 14.77 19.45
CA HIS A 40 -25.81 13.63 18.55
C HIS A 40 -25.03 12.44 19.13
N LEU A 41 -23.89 12.67 19.77
CA LEU A 41 -23.09 11.60 20.39
C LEU A 41 -23.83 10.91 21.54
N ASN A 42 -24.66 11.63 22.29
CA ASN A 42 -25.45 11.08 23.40
C ASN A 42 -26.64 10.22 22.95
N LEU A 43 -27.05 10.29 21.67
CA LEU A 43 -28.10 9.40 21.13
C LEU A 43 -27.59 7.97 20.86
N ILE A 44 -26.28 7.78 20.83
CA ILE A 44 -25.65 6.49 20.60
C ILE A 44 -25.57 5.75 21.93
N GLY A 45 -25.98 4.49 21.97
CA GLY A 45 -25.87 3.64 23.16
C GLY A 45 -24.41 3.35 23.56
N ASP A 46 -24.24 2.62 24.67
CA ASP A 46 -22.93 2.07 25.09
C ASP A 46 -22.83 0.56 24.81
N GLU A 47 -23.83 -0.02 24.15
CA GLU A 47 -23.93 -1.45 23.84
C GLU A 47 -23.70 -1.69 22.35
N VAL A 48 -23.06 -2.81 22.03
CA VAL A 48 -22.94 -3.27 20.64
C VAL A 48 -24.30 -3.73 20.17
N THR A 49 -24.76 -3.19 19.04
CA THR A 49 -26.04 -3.55 18.42
C THR A 49 -25.82 -3.88 16.96
N ILE A 50 -26.90 -4.23 16.25
CA ILE A 50 -26.87 -4.43 14.79
C ILE A 50 -26.44 -3.14 14.07
N GLU A 51 -26.69 -1.98 14.67
CA GLU A 51 -26.43 -0.64 14.10
C GLU A 51 -25.22 0.06 14.73
N THR A 52 -24.60 -0.54 15.75
CA THR A 52 -23.54 0.10 16.53
C THR A 52 -22.42 -0.90 16.80
N SER A 53 -21.29 -0.69 16.13
CA SER A 53 -20.07 -1.47 16.32
C SER A 53 -19.28 -1.01 17.54
N LEU A 54 -18.31 -1.82 17.96
CA LEU A 54 -17.39 -1.43 19.04
C LEU A 54 -16.54 -0.19 18.66
N GLU A 55 -16.22 -0.04 17.38
CA GLU A 55 -15.56 1.14 16.83
C GLU A 55 -16.45 2.38 16.90
N ASP A 56 -17.76 2.25 16.70
CA ASP A 56 -18.70 3.36 16.86
C ASP A 56 -18.77 3.83 18.31
N ILE A 57 -18.80 2.88 19.26
CA ILE A 57 -18.81 3.19 20.70
C ILE A 57 -17.48 3.84 21.09
N PHE A 58 -16.35 3.36 20.57
CA PHE A 58 -15.05 4.01 20.74
C PHE A 58 -15.07 5.45 20.24
N ASN A 59 -15.46 5.66 18.98
CA ASN A 59 -15.48 6.98 18.35
C ASN A 59 -16.41 7.92 19.09
N LYS A 60 -17.60 7.46 19.48
CA LYS A 60 -18.52 8.22 20.32
C LYS A 60 -17.83 8.74 21.58
N ASN A 61 -17.23 7.85 22.37
CA ASN A 61 -16.59 8.24 23.64
C ASN A 61 -15.35 9.12 23.40
N TYR A 62 -14.56 8.84 22.37
CA TYR A 62 -13.40 9.66 22.01
C TYR A 62 -13.79 11.09 21.64
N TYR A 63 -14.81 11.29 20.81
CA TYR A 63 -15.28 12.63 20.45
C TYR A 63 -16.07 13.32 21.57
N GLN A 64 -16.73 12.58 22.45
CA GLN A 64 -17.27 13.13 23.71
C GLN A 64 -16.13 13.69 24.58
N ALA A 65 -15.00 12.97 24.70
CA ALA A 65 -13.84 13.45 25.44
C ALA A 65 -13.32 14.78 24.88
N LYS A 66 -13.17 14.87 23.55
CA LYS A 66 -12.74 16.11 22.87
C LYS A 66 -13.72 17.27 23.07
N CYS A 67 -15.02 17.00 23.02
CA CYS A 67 -16.05 17.99 23.30
C CYS A 67 -15.94 18.53 24.73
N TYR A 68 -15.84 17.65 25.72
CA TYR A 68 -15.68 18.06 27.12
C TYR A 68 -14.34 18.73 27.39
N ASP A 69 -13.29 18.34 26.66
CA ASP A 69 -11.99 19.01 26.76
C ASP A 69 -12.05 20.46 26.26
N HIS A 70 -12.79 20.70 25.17
CA HIS A 70 -13.06 22.03 24.66
C HIS A 70 -13.88 22.89 25.64
N LEU A 71 -14.78 22.27 26.40
CA LEU A 71 -15.57 22.94 27.46
C LEU A 71 -14.79 23.12 28.77
N GLU A 72 -13.52 22.69 28.82
CA GLU A 72 -12.71 22.64 30.05
C GLU A 72 -13.36 21.83 31.19
N ALA A 73 -14.26 20.91 30.83
CA ALA A 73 -14.91 19.98 31.74
C ALA A 73 -13.99 18.79 32.03
N ASN A 74 -12.84 19.07 32.66
CA ASN A 74 -11.69 18.14 32.76
C ASN A 74 -12.06 16.73 33.26
N LYS A 75 -12.90 16.61 34.29
CA LYS A 75 -13.31 15.27 34.80
C LYS A 75 -14.11 14.47 33.78
N SER A 76 -14.99 15.14 33.04
CA SER A 76 -15.75 14.49 31.97
C SER A 76 -14.84 14.12 30.81
N ALA A 77 -13.96 15.04 30.39
CA ALA A 77 -13.00 14.79 29.32
C ALA A 77 -12.13 13.57 29.64
N GLU A 78 -11.51 13.54 30.83
CA GLU A 78 -10.69 12.43 31.32
C GLU A 78 -11.47 11.12 31.35
N TYR A 79 -12.68 11.12 31.92
CA TYR A 79 -13.55 9.94 31.96
C TYR A 79 -13.77 9.35 30.57
N TYR A 80 -14.13 10.19 29.59
CA TYR A 80 -14.43 9.73 28.24
C TYR A 80 -13.19 9.30 27.46
N TYR A 81 -12.02 9.94 27.68
CA TYR A 81 -10.75 9.47 27.13
C TYR A 81 -10.41 8.07 27.64
N LEU A 82 -10.47 7.87 28.96
CA LEU A 82 -10.18 6.57 29.57
C LEU A 82 -11.18 5.50 29.17
N LYS A 83 -12.46 5.86 29.02
CA LYS A 83 -13.50 4.94 28.54
C LYS A 83 -13.25 4.52 27.10
N ALA A 84 -12.89 5.44 26.21
CA ALA A 84 -12.52 5.12 24.84
C ALA A 84 -11.27 4.23 24.77
N ILE A 85 -10.24 4.48 25.60
CA ILE A 85 -9.07 3.58 25.69
C ILE A 85 -9.49 2.18 26.17
N ALA A 86 -10.33 2.08 27.20
CA ALA A 86 -10.79 0.78 27.70
C ALA A 86 -11.55 -0.03 26.64
N ILE A 87 -12.36 0.66 25.81
CA ILE A 87 -13.04 0.04 24.66
C ILE A 87 -12.01 -0.45 23.64
N MET A 88 -11.05 0.39 23.28
CA MET A 88 -9.98 0.06 22.33
C MET A 88 -9.11 -1.11 22.81
N ASP A 89 -8.71 -1.13 24.09
CA ASP A 89 -7.94 -2.23 24.69
C ASP A 89 -8.71 -3.56 24.68
N SER A 90 -10.04 -3.50 24.65
CA SER A 90 -10.92 -4.67 24.53
C SER A 90 -11.25 -5.06 23.07
N ALA A 91 -10.74 -4.30 22.10
CA ALA A 91 -11.06 -4.44 20.68
C ALA A 91 -9.88 -4.93 19.85
N GLU A 92 -10.15 -5.43 18.64
CA GLU A 92 -9.13 -5.81 17.64
C GLU A 92 -8.67 -4.62 16.78
N PHE A 93 -8.95 -3.38 17.20
CA PHE A 93 -8.51 -2.17 16.50
C PHE A 93 -7.71 -1.26 17.43
N ASN A 94 -6.82 -0.46 16.84
CA ASN A 94 -5.96 0.46 17.56
C ASN A 94 -6.04 1.84 16.92
N ASN A 95 -6.21 2.87 17.75
CA ASN A 95 -6.18 4.27 17.34
C ASN A 95 -5.11 4.99 18.16
N VAL A 96 -3.98 5.27 17.52
CA VAL A 96 -2.80 5.82 18.19
C VAL A 96 -3.02 7.27 18.65
N ASP A 97 -3.88 8.02 17.96
CA ASP A 97 -4.11 9.45 18.23
C ASP A 97 -4.68 9.68 19.64
N ILE A 98 -5.45 8.73 20.19
CA ILE A 98 -6.06 8.89 21.51
C ILE A 98 -5.01 9.02 22.62
N TYR A 99 -3.88 8.32 22.52
CA TYR A 99 -2.80 8.39 23.50
C TYR A 99 -2.09 9.73 23.45
N LEU A 100 -1.91 10.30 22.26
CA LEU A 100 -1.33 11.63 22.09
C LEU A 100 -2.27 12.73 22.60
N ASP A 101 -3.55 12.65 22.25
CA ASP A 101 -4.56 13.64 22.67
C ASP A 101 -4.75 13.59 24.20
N LEU A 102 -4.75 12.39 24.81
CA LEU A 102 -4.78 12.24 26.26
C LEU A 102 -3.48 12.75 26.93
N GLY A 103 -2.32 12.50 26.32
CA GLY A 103 -1.05 13.06 26.77
C GLY A 103 -1.07 14.59 26.78
N LYS A 104 -1.53 15.22 25.69
CA LYS A 104 -1.70 16.68 25.59
C LYS A 104 -2.72 17.20 26.60
N PHE A 105 -3.85 16.51 26.78
CA PHE A 105 -4.84 16.83 27.82
C PHE A 105 -4.18 16.88 29.21
N TYR A 106 -3.40 15.84 29.55
CA TYR A 106 -2.72 15.77 30.85
C TYR A 106 -1.59 16.80 31.03
N GLN A 107 -0.89 17.16 29.95
CA GLN A 107 0.02 18.31 29.97
C GLN A 107 -0.74 19.62 30.22
N LYS A 108 -1.89 19.82 29.56
CA LYS A 108 -2.71 21.03 29.68
C LYS A 108 -3.21 21.26 31.10
N ILE A 109 -3.64 20.21 31.80
CA ILE A 109 -4.12 20.34 33.20
C ILE A 109 -2.98 20.52 34.23
N ARG A 110 -1.82 21.06 33.80
CA ARG A 110 -0.68 21.64 34.55
C ARG A 110 0.40 20.70 35.09
N ASN A 111 0.48 19.44 34.67
CA ASN A 111 1.50 18.42 35.06
C ASN A 111 0.87 17.23 35.80
N TYR A 112 -0.06 16.55 35.14
CA TYR A 112 -0.52 15.26 35.63
C TYR A 112 0.55 14.18 35.40
N VAL A 113 0.87 13.40 36.44
CA VAL A 113 1.95 12.39 36.43
C VAL A 113 1.75 11.32 35.34
N GLY A 114 0.51 11.00 35.01
CA GLY A 114 0.18 10.03 33.96
C GLY A 114 0.51 10.49 32.53
N SER A 115 0.79 11.78 32.28
CA SER A 115 1.09 12.27 30.93
C SER A 115 2.24 11.54 30.26
N ASN A 116 3.29 11.20 31.01
CA ASN A 116 4.47 10.53 30.46
C ASN A 116 4.14 9.10 30.00
N GLU A 117 3.27 8.38 30.73
CA GLU A 117 2.87 7.03 30.35
C GLU A 117 2.16 7.01 29.00
N TYR A 118 1.19 7.91 28.79
CA TYR A 118 0.44 7.94 27.53
C TYR A 118 1.28 8.41 26.34
N LEU A 119 2.20 9.36 26.55
CA LEU A 119 3.16 9.75 25.52
C LEU A 119 4.12 8.61 25.17
N THR A 120 4.60 7.86 26.17
CA THR A 120 5.42 6.67 25.95
C THR A 120 4.67 5.64 25.12
N ARG A 121 3.41 5.31 25.48
CA ARG A 121 2.58 4.37 24.70
C ARG A 121 2.37 4.84 23.26
N TYR A 122 2.11 6.13 23.04
CA TYR A 122 2.01 6.71 21.70
C TYR A 122 3.28 6.44 20.88
N TYR A 123 4.45 6.77 21.42
CA TYR A 123 5.72 6.58 20.71
C TYR A 123 6.08 5.11 20.50
N GLU A 124 5.77 4.21 21.44
CA GLU A 124 5.99 2.78 21.26
C GLU A 124 5.20 2.22 20.07
N ILE A 125 3.92 2.60 19.96
CA ILE A 125 3.07 2.16 18.85
C ILE A 125 3.55 2.77 17.53
N GLU A 126 3.84 4.07 17.52
CA GLU A 126 4.24 4.78 16.31
C GLU A 126 5.62 4.34 15.79
N LEU A 127 6.59 4.11 16.68
CA LEU A 127 7.89 3.55 16.31
C LEU A 127 7.76 2.11 15.81
N GLY A 128 6.86 1.31 16.40
CA GLY A 128 6.54 -0.03 15.90
C GLY A 128 6.01 0.01 14.47
N ARG A 129 5.08 0.93 14.17
CA ARG A 129 4.53 1.16 12.83
C ARG A 129 5.63 1.55 11.83
N LEU A 130 6.43 2.55 12.17
CA LEU A 130 7.55 3.02 11.33
C LEU A 130 8.59 1.92 11.08
N GLY A 131 8.86 1.07 12.07
CA GLY A 131 9.74 -0.09 11.92
C GLY A 131 9.21 -1.12 10.91
N GLN A 132 7.92 -1.43 10.97
CA GLN A 132 7.28 -2.33 9.99
C GLN A 132 7.28 -1.73 8.58
N GLU A 133 7.07 -0.43 8.44
CA GLU A 133 7.15 0.26 7.15
C GLU A 133 8.57 0.23 6.58
N ALA A 134 9.58 0.46 7.41
CA ALA A 134 10.97 0.34 7.01
C ALA A 134 11.34 -1.09 6.57
N MET A 135 10.88 -2.11 7.30
CA MET A 135 11.08 -3.52 6.91
C MET A 135 10.41 -3.84 5.56
N THR A 136 9.16 -3.43 5.38
CA THR A 136 8.42 -3.61 4.13
C THR A 136 9.10 -2.91 2.96
N SER A 137 9.62 -1.70 3.18
CA SER A 137 10.38 -0.96 2.18
C SER A 137 11.68 -1.69 1.80
N GLY A 138 12.43 -2.20 2.77
CA GLY A 138 13.66 -2.96 2.53
C GLY A 138 13.42 -4.28 1.77
N GLU A 139 12.34 -5.00 2.07
CA GLU A 139 11.94 -6.18 1.29
C GLU A 139 11.62 -5.83 -0.16
N ASN A 140 10.95 -4.70 -0.40
CA ASN A 140 10.64 -4.25 -1.75
C ASN A 140 11.89 -3.83 -2.53
N GLU A 141 12.86 -3.17 -1.88
CA GLU A 141 14.15 -2.82 -2.47
C GLU A 141 14.91 -4.09 -2.90
N SER A 142 14.99 -5.11 -2.03
CA SER A 142 15.63 -6.38 -2.37
C SER A 142 14.99 -7.12 -3.56
N LYS A 143 13.66 -7.00 -3.72
CA LYS A 143 12.93 -7.58 -4.86
C LYS A 143 13.24 -6.83 -6.15
N ILE A 144 13.40 -5.52 -6.11
CA ILE A 144 13.79 -4.70 -7.25
C ILE A 144 15.19 -5.09 -7.72
N ASP A 145 16.16 -5.19 -6.82
CA ASP A 145 17.53 -5.61 -7.16
C ASP A 145 17.57 -6.99 -7.82
N SER A 146 16.81 -7.94 -7.30
CA SER A 146 16.68 -9.28 -7.90
C SER A 146 16.05 -9.25 -9.30
N LEU A 147 15.11 -8.34 -9.53
CA LEU A 147 14.45 -8.17 -10.83
C LEU A 147 15.42 -7.55 -11.84
N GLU A 148 16.19 -6.55 -11.43
CA GLU A 148 17.21 -5.90 -12.26
C GLU A 148 18.30 -6.89 -12.71
N ALA A 149 18.82 -7.70 -11.78
CA ALA A 149 19.79 -8.75 -12.10
C ALA A 149 19.24 -9.79 -13.09
N SER A 150 17.95 -10.13 -12.96
CA SER A 150 17.27 -11.05 -13.89
C SER A 150 17.12 -10.43 -15.28
N ILE A 151 16.79 -9.14 -15.37
CA ILE A 151 16.70 -8.39 -16.62
C ILE A 151 18.06 -8.31 -17.32
N GLU A 152 19.15 -8.07 -16.58
CA GLU A 152 20.50 -8.03 -17.14
C GLU A 152 20.92 -9.40 -17.70
N THR A 153 20.58 -10.48 -17.00
CA THR A 153 20.81 -11.85 -17.48
C THR A 153 20.03 -12.13 -18.77
N MET A 154 18.76 -11.71 -18.85
CA MET A 154 17.95 -11.85 -20.06
C MET A 154 18.53 -11.07 -21.25
N LYS A 155 18.93 -9.81 -21.04
CA LYS A 155 19.58 -8.99 -22.08
C LYS A 155 20.86 -9.63 -22.61
N THR A 156 21.63 -10.26 -21.72
CA THR A 156 22.87 -10.95 -22.10
C THR A 156 22.56 -12.19 -22.95
N ASN A 157 21.55 -12.97 -22.56
CA ASN A 157 21.09 -14.12 -23.33
C ASN A 157 20.53 -13.73 -24.71
N GLU A 158 19.80 -12.62 -24.79
CA GLU A 158 19.28 -12.08 -26.06
C GLU A 158 20.42 -11.70 -27.02
N LYS A 159 21.43 -10.97 -26.54
CA LYS A 159 22.64 -10.64 -27.32
C LYS A 159 23.37 -11.88 -27.83
N LYS A 160 23.48 -12.91 -27.00
CA LYS A 160 24.11 -14.18 -27.38
C LYS A 160 23.30 -14.87 -28.49
N LEU A 161 21.98 -14.95 -28.33
CA LEU A 161 21.08 -15.52 -29.33
C LEU A 161 21.18 -14.78 -30.68
N GLU A 162 21.24 -13.45 -30.65
CA GLU A 162 21.43 -12.65 -31.86
C GLU A 162 22.75 -12.97 -32.57
N SER A 163 23.84 -13.11 -31.80
CA SER A 163 25.15 -13.52 -32.33
C SER A 163 25.12 -14.91 -32.95
N ASP A 164 24.49 -15.88 -32.27
CA ASP A 164 24.39 -17.26 -32.74
C ASP A 164 23.58 -17.35 -34.06
N ILE A 165 22.48 -16.57 -34.17
CA ILE A 165 21.70 -16.47 -35.41
C ILE A 165 22.54 -15.87 -36.55
N ARG A 166 23.29 -14.78 -36.30
CA ARG A 166 24.17 -14.18 -37.30
C ARG A 166 25.24 -15.16 -37.79
N LEU A 167 25.86 -15.91 -36.88
CA LEU A 167 26.85 -16.93 -37.22
C LEU A 167 26.23 -18.03 -38.08
N LEU A 168 25.03 -18.51 -37.74
CA LEU A 168 24.31 -19.51 -38.51
C LEU A 168 24.03 -19.04 -39.94
N ILE A 169 23.59 -17.80 -40.12
CA ILE A 169 23.35 -17.20 -41.45
C ILE A 169 24.65 -17.16 -42.28
N VAL A 170 25.78 -16.80 -41.65
CA VAL A 170 27.09 -16.80 -42.32
C VAL A 170 27.49 -18.22 -42.74
N LEU A 171 27.32 -19.22 -41.87
CA LEU A 171 27.62 -20.61 -42.19
C LEU A 171 26.75 -21.11 -43.35
N ILE A 172 25.43 -20.89 -43.31
CA ILE A 172 24.51 -21.29 -44.39
C ILE A 172 24.90 -20.65 -45.72
N SER A 173 25.25 -19.37 -45.73
CA SER A 173 25.64 -18.67 -46.96
C SER A 173 26.97 -19.18 -47.54
N VAL A 174 27.99 -19.44 -46.70
CA VAL A 174 29.28 -19.99 -47.14
C VAL A 174 29.12 -21.42 -47.68
N PHE A 175 28.46 -22.30 -46.93
CA PHE A 175 28.25 -23.69 -47.36
C PHE A 175 27.31 -23.79 -48.57
N GLY A 176 26.27 -22.97 -48.62
CA GLY A 176 25.35 -22.90 -49.76
C GLY A 176 26.06 -22.44 -51.04
N LEU A 177 26.90 -21.41 -50.97
CA LEU A 177 27.72 -20.97 -52.10
C LEU A 177 28.71 -22.05 -52.55
N ALA A 178 29.41 -22.69 -51.61
CA ALA A 178 30.35 -23.77 -51.93
C ALA A 178 29.65 -24.96 -52.61
N PHE A 179 28.43 -25.30 -52.16
CA PHE A 179 27.61 -26.33 -52.77
C PHE A 179 27.17 -25.95 -54.20
N LEU A 180 26.68 -24.73 -54.40
CA LEU A 180 26.29 -24.22 -55.73
C LEU A 180 27.48 -24.20 -56.70
N VAL A 181 28.66 -23.75 -56.25
CA VAL A 181 29.89 -23.76 -57.06
C VAL A 181 30.26 -25.19 -57.46
N SER A 182 30.23 -26.12 -56.51
CA SER A 182 30.51 -27.54 -56.76
C SER A 182 29.51 -28.16 -57.74
N LEU A 183 28.22 -27.88 -57.58
CA LEU A 183 27.15 -28.31 -58.49
C LEU A 183 27.36 -27.76 -59.91
N PHE A 184 27.67 -26.46 -60.02
CA PHE A 184 27.91 -25.80 -61.31
C PHE A 184 29.14 -26.36 -62.02
N LEU A 185 30.23 -26.62 -61.28
CA LEU A 185 31.42 -27.31 -61.80
C LEU A 185 31.09 -28.72 -62.29
N ASN A 186 30.29 -29.47 -61.54
CA ASN A 186 29.88 -30.84 -61.91
C ASN A 186 29.01 -30.84 -63.18
N LEU A 187 28.01 -29.95 -63.26
CA LEU A 187 27.15 -29.79 -64.44
C LEU A 187 27.96 -29.35 -65.67
N ARG A 188 28.92 -28.44 -65.51
CA ARG A 188 29.81 -28.00 -66.60
C ARG A 188 30.71 -29.13 -67.10
N ASN A 189 31.26 -29.95 -66.19
CA ASN A 189 32.07 -31.12 -66.56
C ASN A 189 31.24 -32.17 -67.31
N LYS A 190 30.01 -32.42 -66.86
CA LYS A 190 29.08 -33.33 -67.56
C LYS A 190 28.79 -32.85 -68.98
N SER A 191 28.43 -31.57 -69.15
CA SER A 191 28.19 -30.97 -70.48
C SER A 191 29.41 -31.05 -71.42
N LYS A 192 30.64 -30.87 -70.90
CA LYS A 192 31.87 -31.02 -71.70
C LYS A 192 32.13 -32.47 -72.12
N ASN A 193 31.85 -33.43 -71.24
CA ASN A 193 32.01 -34.85 -71.55
C ASN A 193 30.95 -35.33 -72.54
N ASP A 194 29.71 -34.88 -72.41
CA ASP A 194 28.63 -35.18 -73.36
C ASP A 194 28.92 -34.59 -74.76
N LYS A 195 29.54 -33.40 -74.84
CA LYS A 195 30.01 -32.82 -76.11
C LYS A 195 31.21 -33.54 -76.73
N LYS A 196 32.07 -34.17 -75.92
CA LYS A 196 33.18 -35.02 -76.41
C LYS A 196 32.71 -36.40 -76.86
N ALA A 197 31.61 -36.91 -76.31
CA ALA A 197 31.07 -38.23 -76.66
C ALA A 197 30.29 -38.24 -78.00
N ASN A 198 29.88 -37.07 -78.50
CA ASN A 198 29.16 -36.91 -79.77
C ASN A 198 30.03 -36.26 -80.88
N SER A 199 31.35 -36.24 -80.70
CA SER A 199 32.37 -35.88 -81.69
C SER A 199 33.18 -37.11 -82.03
#